data_AF-A0A0B4GF79-F1
#
_entry.id   AF-A0A0B4GF79-F1
#
_cell.length_a   1.000
_cell.length_b   1.000
_cell.length_c   1.000
_cell.angle_alpha   90.00
_cell.angle_beta   90.00
_cell.angle_gamma   90.00
#
_symmetry.space_group_name_H-M   'P 1'
#
loop_
_entity.id
_entity.type
_entity.pdbx_description
1 polymer ?
#
loop_
_entity_poly.entity_id
_entity_poly.type
_entity_poly.pdbx_seq_one_letter_code
_entity_poly.pdbx_strand_id
1 'polypeptide(L)'
;MKSYIALPLLVGAVLAAPQIATRDTKPFKEPSANGEGCYVGGDNVTLMLGSPTYAEDCTGTIEYCLRGFYKRHGEDFADANACLLSRGKDPKTIDAYRILNKEDYDAGMEALRQGNQLFNRYKIIIRLHDTSVLDDKDKEGNDLINSLWTLNEDRVSTAKGLLDEAARKFGRAFAPEFLDEIDKAIADARAKLNAGWAQIKDININQISDLEGWFRGKTEEKYYKTW
;
A
#
# COMPACT_ATOMS: atom_id res chain seq x y z
N MET A 1 44.40 35.83 59.20
CA MET A 1 44.14 36.18 57.80
C MET A 1 42.64 36.11 57.54
N LYS A 2 42.05 37.24 57.13
CA LYS A 2 40.84 37.47 56.31
C LYS A 2 39.76 36.35 56.33
N SER A 3 38.65 36.43 57.06
CA SER A 3 37.43 37.29 56.95
C SER A 3 36.29 36.76 56.04
N TYR A 4 35.08 36.80 56.64
CA TYR A 4 33.71 37.01 56.13
C TYR A 4 32.80 35.86 55.65
N ILE A 5 31.64 35.84 56.32
CA ILE A 5 30.36 35.17 56.07
C ILE A 5 29.64 35.82 54.88
N ALA A 6 28.95 35.03 54.04
CA ALA A 6 27.67 35.39 53.41
C ALA A 6 27.02 34.18 52.66
N LEU A 7 25.98 33.59 53.25
CA LEU A 7 24.76 33.19 52.54
C LEU A 7 23.75 34.36 52.70
N PRO A 8 22.68 34.54 51.88
CA PRO A 8 22.04 33.60 50.95
C PRO A 8 21.60 34.24 49.60
N LEU A 9 21.04 33.46 48.65
CA LEU A 9 19.76 33.75 47.96
C LEU A 9 19.46 32.71 46.86
N LEU A 10 18.26 32.16 46.94
CA LEU A 10 17.56 31.33 45.96
C LEU A 10 17.32 32.09 44.66
N VAL A 11 17.56 31.45 43.51
CA VAL A 11 16.69 31.56 42.33
C VAL A 11 16.63 30.18 41.67
N GLY A 12 15.44 29.62 41.61
CA GLY A 12 15.18 28.35 40.96
C GLY A 12 15.39 28.42 39.45
N ALA A 13 16.19 27.51 38.92
CA ALA A 13 16.14 27.18 37.50
C ALA A 13 15.00 26.19 37.29
N VAL A 14 13.81 26.72 37.05
CA VAL A 14 12.67 25.96 36.53
C VAL A 14 13.00 25.57 35.08
N LEU A 15 12.98 24.26 34.83
CA LEU A 15 12.86 23.55 33.56
C LEU A 15 12.60 24.46 32.33
N ALA A 16 13.61 24.63 31.48
CA ALA A 16 13.40 24.88 30.06
C ALA A 16 13.21 23.54 29.35
N ALA A 17 12.09 22.86 29.64
CA ALA A 17 11.54 21.94 28.66
C ALA A 17 11.08 22.78 27.46
N PRO A 18 11.20 22.31 26.20
CA PRO A 18 10.60 23.00 25.07
C PRO A 18 9.11 23.14 25.38
N GLN A 19 8.67 24.38 25.61
CA GLN A 19 7.25 24.67 25.66
C GLN A 19 6.74 24.39 24.26
N ILE A 20 6.08 23.24 24.09
CA ILE A 20 5.15 23.02 22.99
C ILE A 20 4.13 24.14 23.16
N ALA A 21 4.34 25.25 22.44
CA ALA A 21 3.33 26.27 22.30
C ALA A 21 2.06 25.54 21.91
N THR A 22 1.01 25.71 22.72
CA THR A 22 -0.34 25.27 22.45
C THR A 22 -0.84 26.04 21.22
N ARG A 23 -0.32 25.71 20.03
CA ARG A 23 -1.05 25.84 18.78
C ARG A 23 -2.36 25.11 19.02
N ASP A 24 -3.49 25.70 18.61
CA ASP A 24 -4.78 25.01 18.55
C ASP A 24 -4.59 23.61 17.94
N THR A 25 -4.42 22.60 18.78
CA THR A 25 -4.21 21.23 18.37
C THR A 25 -5.58 20.73 17.98
N LYS A 26 -5.89 20.74 16.67
CA LYS A 26 -7.15 20.13 16.22
C LYS A 26 -7.18 18.69 16.74
N PRO A 27 -8.35 18.18 17.15
CA PRO A 27 -8.45 16.83 17.66
C PRO A 27 -8.16 15.80 16.56
N PHE A 28 -7.69 14.63 16.97
CA PHE A 28 -7.66 13.45 16.11
C PHE A 28 -9.08 13.08 15.66
N LYS A 29 -9.24 12.77 14.37
CA LYS A 29 -10.50 12.38 13.75
C LYS A 29 -10.39 10.96 13.19
N GLU A 30 -11.35 10.12 13.57
CA GLU A 30 -11.58 8.86 12.89
C GLU A 30 -12.18 9.10 11.49
N PRO A 31 -11.96 8.20 10.51
CA PRO A 31 -12.58 8.31 9.20
C PRO A 31 -14.11 8.35 9.30
N SER A 32 -14.76 9.14 8.44
CA SER A 32 -16.23 9.20 8.39
C SER A 32 -16.82 7.83 8.07
N ALA A 33 -17.63 7.28 8.97
CA ALA A 33 -18.29 5.98 8.77
C ALA A 33 -19.21 6.01 7.54
N ASN A 34 -19.99 7.08 7.39
CA ASN A 34 -21.10 7.15 6.45
C ASN A 34 -20.75 7.86 5.14
N GLY A 35 -19.65 8.63 5.09
CA GLY A 35 -19.22 9.37 3.89
C GLY A 35 -20.16 10.52 3.48
N GLU A 36 -21.20 10.80 4.26
CA GLU A 36 -22.09 11.93 4.02
C GLU A 36 -21.30 13.25 4.08
N GLY A 37 -21.47 14.11 3.07
CA GLY A 37 -20.75 15.38 2.96
C GLY A 37 -19.30 15.27 2.45
N CYS A 38 -18.82 14.07 2.11
CA CYS A 38 -17.44 13.85 1.65
C CYS A 38 -17.24 13.97 0.14
N TYR A 39 -18.26 14.46 -0.56
CA TYR A 39 -18.25 14.68 -1.99
C TYR A 39 -18.62 16.11 -2.29
N VAL A 40 -17.88 16.74 -3.20
CA VAL A 40 -18.29 18.03 -3.76
C VAL A 40 -19.45 17.75 -4.70
N GLY A 41 -20.66 18.18 -4.32
CA GLY A 41 -21.81 18.13 -5.22
C GLY A 41 -21.51 18.96 -6.47
N GLY A 42 -21.45 18.31 -7.63
CA GLY A 42 -21.46 19.02 -8.91
C GLY A 42 -22.89 19.47 -9.21
N ASP A 43 -23.06 20.68 -9.74
CA ASP A 43 -24.37 21.26 -10.09
C ASP A 43 -25.16 20.50 -11.19
N ASN A 44 -24.72 19.30 -11.60
CA ASN A 44 -25.38 18.49 -12.62
C ASN A 44 -25.80 17.13 -12.06
N VAL A 45 -27.13 16.94 -11.98
CA VAL A 45 -27.87 15.79 -11.40
C VAL A 45 -27.75 14.50 -12.24
N THR A 46 -26.75 14.40 -13.12
CA THR A 46 -26.57 13.24 -14.00
C THR A 46 -25.35 12.42 -13.56
N LEU A 47 -25.60 11.44 -12.69
CA LEU A 47 -24.83 10.18 -12.60
C LEU A 47 -23.31 10.26 -12.33
N MET A 48 -22.81 11.31 -11.65
CA MET A 48 -21.43 11.31 -11.17
C MET A 48 -21.39 11.54 -9.65
N LEU A 49 -20.92 10.55 -8.90
CA LEU A 49 -20.41 10.79 -7.55
C LEU A 49 -19.37 11.91 -7.66
N GLY A 50 -19.54 12.97 -6.88
CA GLY A 50 -18.63 14.12 -6.88
C GLY A 50 -17.18 13.71 -6.63
N SER A 51 -16.23 14.62 -6.88
CA SER A 51 -14.86 14.36 -6.44
C SER A 51 -14.81 14.37 -4.90
N PRO A 52 -14.06 13.44 -4.28
CA PRO A 52 -13.92 13.41 -2.82
C PRO A 52 -13.25 14.70 -2.33
N THR A 53 -13.72 15.23 -1.21
CA THR A 53 -13.25 16.52 -0.68
C THR A 53 -11.85 16.47 -0.07
N TYR A 54 -11.25 15.28 0.10
CA TYR A 54 -9.97 15.01 0.77
C TYR A 54 -9.82 15.65 2.16
N ALA A 55 -10.93 16.13 2.73
CA ALA A 55 -10.95 16.81 4.01
C ALA A 55 -10.66 15.81 5.14
N GLU A 56 -10.01 16.29 6.20
CA GLU A 56 -9.68 15.48 7.38
C GLU A 56 -10.93 14.84 8.01
N ASP A 57 -12.08 15.52 7.98
CA ASP A 57 -13.37 14.99 8.44
C ASP A 57 -13.86 13.77 7.65
N CYS A 58 -13.36 13.60 6.44
CA CYS A 58 -13.77 12.53 5.54
C CYS A 58 -12.80 11.36 5.55
N THR A 59 -11.51 11.65 5.45
CA THR A 59 -10.46 10.64 5.37
C THR A 59 -10.01 10.17 6.76
N GLY A 60 -10.30 10.95 7.80
CA GLY A 60 -9.69 10.79 9.12
C GLY A 60 -8.25 11.31 9.16
N THR A 61 -7.74 11.53 10.36
CA THR A 61 -6.44 12.16 10.61
C THR A 61 -5.26 11.33 10.09
N ILE A 62 -5.31 10.00 10.23
CA ILE A 62 -4.20 9.13 9.79
C ILE A 62 -3.99 9.27 8.28
N GLU A 63 -5.03 9.02 7.48
CA GLU A 63 -4.94 9.13 6.03
C GLU A 63 -4.63 10.57 5.59
N TYR A 64 -5.29 11.56 6.19
CA TYR A 64 -5.07 12.97 5.89
C TYR A 64 -3.61 13.39 6.03
N CYS A 65 -2.98 12.98 7.14
CA CYS A 65 -1.59 13.29 7.41
C CYS A 65 -0.63 12.47 6.54
N LEU A 66 -0.83 11.15 6.44
CA LEU A 66 0.09 10.27 5.70
C LEU A 66 0.09 10.58 4.19
N ARG A 67 -1.08 10.88 3.61
CA ARG A 67 -1.19 11.26 2.19
C ARG A 67 -0.83 12.71 1.89
N GLY A 68 -0.58 13.52 2.91
CA GLY A 68 -0.23 14.93 2.73
C GLY A 68 -1.39 15.83 2.30
N PHE A 69 -2.64 15.45 2.58
CA PHE A 69 -3.81 16.26 2.22
C PHE A 69 -3.85 17.61 2.92
N TYR A 70 -3.22 17.72 4.09
CA TYR A 70 -3.01 18.99 4.79
C TYR A 70 -2.46 20.11 3.90
N LYS A 71 -1.60 19.80 2.92
CA LYS A 71 -1.04 20.78 1.98
C LYS A 71 -2.11 21.44 1.11
N ARG A 72 -3.16 20.68 0.74
CA ARG A 72 -4.28 21.16 -0.09
C ARG A 72 -5.27 22.01 0.69
N HIS A 73 -5.28 21.87 2.02
CA HIS A 73 -6.16 22.61 2.93
C HIS A 73 -5.44 23.77 3.63
N GLY A 74 -4.28 24.20 3.11
CA GLY A 74 -3.54 25.35 3.62
C GLY A 74 -2.88 25.12 4.99
N GLU A 75 -2.76 23.87 5.43
CA GLU A 75 -2.03 23.54 6.65
C GLU A 75 -0.54 23.33 6.32
N ASP A 76 0.32 24.02 7.07
CA ASP A 76 1.77 23.97 6.88
C ASP A 76 2.42 23.06 7.91
N PHE A 77 2.73 21.83 7.47
CA PHE A 77 3.51 20.86 8.22
C PHE A 77 4.72 20.45 7.39
N ALA A 78 5.88 20.34 8.06
CA ALA A 78 7.11 19.88 7.44
C ALA A 78 6.94 18.49 6.80
N ASP A 79 6.20 17.60 7.48
CA ASP A 79 5.91 16.25 7.00
C ASP A 79 4.67 15.63 7.66
N ALA A 80 4.35 14.39 7.28
CA ALA A 80 3.22 13.64 7.83
C ALA A 80 3.33 13.40 9.36
N ASN A 81 4.54 13.20 9.89
CA ASN A 81 4.74 13.00 11.32
C ASN A 81 4.43 14.28 12.12
N ALA A 82 4.84 15.44 11.61
CA ALA A 82 4.48 16.73 12.20
C ALA A 82 2.96 16.95 12.20
N CYS A 83 2.27 16.57 11.12
CA CYS A 83 0.81 16.59 11.05
C CYS A 83 0.18 15.69 12.13
N LEU A 84 0.61 14.43 12.26
CA LEU A 84 0.10 13.48 13.25
C LEU A 84 0.33 13.94 14.70
N LEU A 85 1.55 14.41 15.00
CA LEU A 85 1.90 14.94 16.31
C LEU A 85 1.05 16.16 16.66
N SER A 86 0.72 17.02 15.69
CA SER A 86 -0.18 18.16 15.91
C SER A 86 -1.62 17.76 16.30
N ARG A 87 -1.99 16.50 16.06
CA ARG A 87 -3.29 15.90 16.41
C ARG A 87 -3.20 14.99 17.63
N GLY A 88 -2.07 14.98 18.33
CA GLY A 88 -1.84 14.12 19.49
C GLY A 88 -1.65 12.64 19.16
N LYS A 89 -1.37 12.29 17.89
CA LYS A 89 -1.08 10.91 17.49
C LYS A 89 0.42 10.72 17.34
N ASP A 90 0.99 9.79 18.11
CA ASP A 90 2.39 9.40 17.95
C ASP A 90 2.54 8.54 16.68
N PRO A 91 3.34 8.99 15.68
CA PRO A 91 3.59 8.21 14.46
C PRO A 91 4.11 6.80 14.73
N LYS A 92 4.84 6.57 15.84
CA LYS A 92 5.35 5.24 16.21
C LYS A 92 4.26 4.26 16.63
N THR A 93 3.06 4.76 16.95
CA THR A 93 1.90 3.92 17.32
C THR A 93 1.04 3.54 16.12
N ILE A 94 1.39 4.01 14.92
CA ILE A 94 0.68 3.68 13.69
C ILE A 94 1.29 2.40 13.13
N ASP A 95 0.49 1.33 13.13
CA ASP A 95 0.82 0.04 12.52
C ASP A 95 0.63 0.11 10.98
N ALA A 96 1.47 0.92 10.33
CA ALA A 96 1.53 1.07 8.88
C ALA A 96 2.94 1.49 8.41
N TYR A 97 3.41 0.88 7.32
CA TYR A 97 4.66 1.28 6.69
C TYR A 97 4.50 2.60 5.97
N ARG A 98 5.38 3.56 6.28
CA ARG A 98 5.40 4.85 5.59
C ARG A 98 6.01 4.70 4.20
N ILE A 99 5.28 5.12 3.18
CA ILE A 99 5.80 5.23 1.80
C ILE A 99 6.70 6.47 1.73
N LEU A 100 8.00 6.25 1.63
CA LEU A 100 9.02 7.30 1.53
C LEU A 100 9.22 7.79 0.08
N ASN A 101 9.05 6.88 -0.89
CA ASN A 101 9.10 7.21 -2.32
C ASN A 101 7.86 6.65 -3.03
N LYS A 102 6.92 7.55 -3.36
CA LYS A 102 5.65 7.19 -4.01
C LYS A 102 5.83 6.68 -5.44
N GLU A 103 6.78 7.22 -6.19
CA GLU A 103 7.02 6.79 -7.57
C GLU A 103 7.53 5.33 -7.59
N ASP A 104 8.48 5.00 -6.73
CA ASP A 104 8.97 3.62 -6.61
C ASP A 104 7.87 2.69 -6.04
N TYR A 105 7.01 3.14 -5.13
CA TYR A 105 5.85 2.37 -4.68
C TYR A 105 4.90 2.05 -5.84
N ASP A 106 4.46 3.07 -6.58
CA ASP A 106 3.52 2.93 -7.69
C ASP A 106 4.10 2.00 -8.79
N ALA A 107 5.40 2.14 -9.09
CA ALA A 107 6.09 1.27 -10.02
C ALA A 107 6.24 -0.18 -9.50
N GLY A 108 6.44 -0.37 -8.20
CA GLY A 108 6.46 -1.71 -7.58
C GLY A 108 5.11 -2.41 -7.66
N MET A 109 4.02 -1.67 -7.41
CA MET A 109 2.64 -2.15 -7.53
C MET A 109 2.31 -2.57 -8.96
N GLU A 110 2.72 -1.75 -9.93
CA GLU A 110 2.51 -2.06 -11.34
C GLU A 110 3.29 -3.31 -11.77
N ALA A 111 4.54 -3.46 -11.32
CA ALA A 111 5.35 -4.65 -11.58
C ALA A 111 4.72 -5.92 -10.96
N LEU A 112 4.21 -5.86 -9.73
CA LEU A 112 3.44 -6.96 -9.12
C LEU A 112 2.23 -7.34 -9.97
N ARG A 113 1.44 -6.35 -10.40
CA ARG A 113 0.23 -6.56 -11.19
C ARG A 113 0.54 -7.26 -12.52
N GLN A 114 1.53 -6.76 -13.26
CA GLN A 114 1.96 -7.36 -14.52
C GLN A 114 2.54 -8.77 -14.31
N GLY A 115 3.38 -8.95 -13.29
CA GLY A 115 3.97 -10.26 -12.97
C GLY A 115 2.90 -11.31 -12.66
N ASN A 116 1.91 -10.96 -11.85
CA ASN A 116 0.77 -11.83 -11.56
C ASN A 116 -0.04 -12.17 -12.84
N GLN A 117 -0.33 -11.17 -13.68
CA GLN A 117 -1.05 -11.40 -14.94
C GLN A 117 -0.31 -12.35 -15.88
N LEU A 118 1.00 -12.17 -16.06
CA LEU A 118 1.81 -13.04 -16.90
C LEU A 118 1.90 -14.46 -16.32
N PHE A 119 2.07 -14.60 -15.01
CA PHE A 119 2.12 -15.90 -14.36
C PHE A 119 0.80 -16.68 -14.52
N ASN A 120 -0.34 -16.01 -14.33
CA ASN A 120 -1.64 -16.64 -14.50
C ASN A 120 -1.89 -17.07 -15.95
N ARG A 121 -1.54 -16.21 -16.92
CA ARG A 121 -1.59 -16.59 -18.35
C ARG A 121 -0.70 -17.78 -18.65
N TYR A 122 0.49 -17.82 -18.06
CA TYR A 122 1.41 -18.94 -18.19
C TYR A 122 0.80 -20.26 -17.71
N LYS A 123 0.19 -20.24 -16.52
CA LYS A 123 -0.48 -21.42 -15.96
C LYS A 123 -1.70 -21.86 -16.76
N ILE A 124 -2.51 -20.93 -17.29
CA ILE A 124 -3.67 -21.27 -18.14
C ILE A 124 -3.21 -22.01 -19.40
N ILE A 125 -2.18 -21.50 -20.09
CA ILE A 125 -1.69 -22.14 -21.32
C ILE A 125 -1.13 -23.54 -21.02
N ILE A 126 -0.44 -23.71 -19.89
CA ILE A 126 -0.01 -25.05 -19.47
C ILE A 126 -1.20 -25.99 -19.34
N ARG A 127 -2.29 -25.55 -18.70
CA ARG A 127 -3.48 -26.37 -18.54
C ARG A 127 -4.16 -26.69 -19.86
N LEU A 128 -4.24 -25.73 -20.79
CA LEU A 128 -4.78 -25.99 -22.13
C LEU A 128 -3.94 -27.03 -22.87
N HIS A 129 -2.62 -26.93 -22.76
CA HIS A 129 -1.70 -27.92 -23.31
C HIS A 129 -1.91 -29.32 -22.72
N ASP A 130 -2.15 -29.42 -21.41
CA ASP A 130 -2.46 -30.70 -20.74
C ASP A 130 -3.78 -31.34 -21.22
N THR A 131 -4.63 -30.61 -21.96
CA THR A 131 -5.93 -31.10 -22.47
C THR A 131 -5.94 -31.51 -23.94
N SER A 132 -4.78 -31.51 -24.61
CA SER A 132 -4.67 -31.96 -26.01
C SER A 132 -5.22 -33.37 -26.20
N VAL A 133 -5.96 -33.59 -27.29
CA VAL A 133 -6.51 -34.90 -27.67
C VAL A 133 -5.68 -35.53 -28.78
N LEU A 134 -6.06 -36.72 -29.28
CA LEU A 134 -5.40 -37.29 -30.45
C LEU A 134 -5.68 -36.44 -31.70
N ASP A 135 -4.69 -36.31 -32.60
CA ASP A 135 -4.81 -35.47 -33.81
C ASP A 135 -5.94 -35.91 -34.76
N ASP A 136 -6.33 -37.19 -34.75
CA ASP A 136 -7.47 -37.69 -35.52
C ASP A 136 -8.82 -37.17 -34.99
N LYS A 137 -8.84 -36.62 -33.76
CA LYS A 137 -10.01 -36.00 -33.13
C LYS A 137 -10.02 -34.49 -33.30
N ASP A 138 -8.89 -33.83 -33.13
CA ASP A 138 -8.80 -32.36 -33.18
C ASP A 138 -7.38 -31.85 -33.45
N LYS A 139 -6.87 -32.09 -34.65
CA LYS A 139 -5.55 -31.59 -35.07
C LYS A 139 -5.47 -30.06 -35.01
N GLU A 140 -6.49 -29.35 -35.48
CA GLU A 140 -6.47 -27.88 -35.56
C GLU A 140 -6.44 -27.25 -34.15
N GLY A 141 -7.22 -27.79 -33.20
CA GLY A 141 -7.16 -27.39 -31.80
C GLY A 141 -5.79 -27.67 -31.18
N ASN A 142 -5.21 -28.84 -31.43
CA ASN A 142 -3.86 -29.18 -30.97
C ASN A 142 -2.79 -28.23 -31.53
N ASP A 143 -2.85 -27.91 -32.84
CA ASP A 143 -1.91 -26.99 -33.50
C ASP A 143 -2.00 -25.57 -32.91
N LEU A 144 -3.22 -25.10 -32.59
CA LEU A 144 -3.43 -23.81 -31.92
C LEU A 144 -2.87 -23.80 -30.50
N ILE A 145 -3.13 -24.87 -29.72
CA ILE A 145 -2.62 -25.02 -28.36
C ILE A 145 -1.09 -25.08 -28.34
N ASN A 146 -0.47 -25.81 -29.26
CA ASN A 146 0.99 -25.88 -29.43
C ASN A 146 1.60 -24.52 -29.79
N SER A 147 0.92 -23.77 -30.66
CA SER A 147 1.34 -22.40 -31.00
C SER A 147 1.29 -21.49 -29.77
N LEU A 148 0.23 -21.57 -28.96
CA LEU A 148 0.12 -20.82 -27.70
C LEU A 148 1.17 -21.24 -26.67
N TRP A 149 1.47 -22.53 -26.57
CA TRP A 149 2.51 -23.07 -25.69
C TRP A 149 3.89 -22.52 -26.05
N THR A 150 4.24 -22.50 -27.34
CA THR A 150 5.52 -21.96 -27.82
C THR A 150 5.67 -20.48 -27.43
N LEU A 151 4.60 -19.70 -27.54
CA LEU A 151 4.57 -18.28 -27.12
C LEU A 151 4.55 -18.09 -25.58
N ASN A 152 4.52 -19.17 -24.82
CA ASN A 152 4.40 -19.15 -23.37
C ASN A 152 5.74 -19.25 -22.63
N GLU A 153 6.78 -19.74 -23.31
CA GLU A 153 8.06 -20.13 -22.68
C GLU A 153 8.70 -18.96 -21.90
N ASP A 154 8.67 -17.75 -22.46
CA ASP A 154 9.28 -16.57 -21.84
C ASP A 154 8.42 -15.93 -20.73
N ARG A 155 7.13 -16.27 -20.65
CA ARG A 155 6.19 -15.59 -19.74
C ARG A 155 6.50 -15.85 -18.27
N VAL A 156 6.94 -17.06 -17.93
CA VAL A 156 7.32 -17.39 -16.55
C VAL A 156 8.59 -16.66 -16.12
N SER A 157 9.57 -16.56 -17.02
CA SER A 157 10.80 -15.81 -16.77
C SER A 157 10.52 -14.32 -16.61
N THR A 158 9.71 -13.76 -17.52
CA THR A 158 9.26 -12.36 -17.45
C THR A 158 8.48 -12.07 -16.18
N ALA A 159 7.55 -12.95 -15.78
CA ALA A 159 6.80 -12.81 -14.55
C ALA A 159 7.73 -12.80 -13.32
N LYS A 160 8.72 -13.69 -13.27
CA LYS A 160 9.73 -13.69 -12.19
C LYS A 160 10.51 -12.37 -12.16
N GLY A 161 10.99 -11.91 -13.31
CA GLY A 161 11.71 -10.64 -13.42
C GLY A 161 10.87 -9.45 -12.93
N LEU A 162 9.58 -9.41 -13.24
CA LEU A 162 8.66 -8.37 -12.74
C LEU A 162 8.45 -8.44 -11.22
N LEU A 163 8.39 -9.65 -10.64
CA LEU A 163 8.26 -9.79 -9.20
C LEU A 163 9.57 -9.43 -8.47
N ASP A 164 10.74 -9.67 -9.08
CA ASP A 164 12.03 -9.23 -8.54
C ASP A 164 12.18 -7.71 -8.65
N GLU A 165 11.69 -7.12 -9.76
CA GLU A 165 11.60 -5.68 -9.94
C GLU A 165 10.69 -5.04 -8.89
N ALA A 166 9.54 -5.64 -8.61
CA ALA A 166 8.64 -5.19 -7.56
C ALA A 166 9.33 -5.17 -6.19
N ALA A 167 10.03 -6.23 -5.82
CA ALA A 167 10.79 -6.30 -4.56
C ALA A 167 11.81 -5.15 -4.47
N ARG A 168 12.60 -4.96 -5.53
CA ARG A 168 13.60 -3.88 -5.63
C ARG A 168 12.96 -2.49 -5.54
N LYS A 169 11.79 -2.31 -6.15
CA LYS A 169 11.03 -1.06 -6.14
C LYS A 169 10.49 -0.74 -4.75
N PHE A 170 9.84 -1.70 -4.10
CA PHE A 170 9.38 -1.54 -2.72
C PHE A 170 10.53 -1.31 -1.74
N GLY A 171 11.67 -1.96 -1.95
CA GLY A 171 12.83 -1.73 -1.09
C GLY A 171 13.40 -0.30 -1.15
N ARG A 172 13.13 0.45 -2.21
CA ARG A 172 13.41 1.90 -2.28
C ARG A 172 12.23 2.77 -1.86
N ALA A 173 11.01 2.23 -1.93
CA ALA A 173 9.78 2.92 -1.55
C ALA A 173 9.60 3.01 -0.03
N PHE A 174 10.09 2.03 0.71
CA PHE A 174 9.95 1.92 2.16
C PHE A 174 11.28 2.12 2.89
N ALA A 175 11.21 2.26 4.21
CA ALA A 175 12.39 2.36 5.06
C ALA A 175 13.18 1.02 5.07
N PRO A 176 14.52 1.05 5.15
CA PRO A 176 15.35 -0.15 5.02
C PRO A 176 15.03 -1.27 6.01
N GLU A 177 14.52 -0.94 7.20
CA GLU A 177 14.12 -1.91 8.22
C GLU A 177 12.99 -2.86 7.79
N PHE A 178 12.26 -2.54 6.71
CA PHE A 178 11.15 -3.36 6.20
C PHE A 178 11.55 -4.27 5.03
N LEU A 179 12.80 -4.22 4.56
CA LEU A 179 13.26 -4.96 3.38
C LEU A 179 13.04 -6.47 3.50
N ASP A 180 13.47 -7.06 4.62
CA ASP A 180 13.37 -8.50 4.85
C ASP A 180 11.91 -8.98 4.88
N GLU A 181 11.00 -8.14 5.43
CA GLU A 181 9.58 -8.46 5.49
C GLU A 181 8.91 -8.37 4.11
N ILE A 182 9.29 -7.37 3.31
CA ILE A 182 8.81 -7.21 1.93
C ILE A 182 9.26 -8.40 1.07
N ASP A 183 10.53 -8.76 1.13
CA ASP A 183 11.07 -9.89 0.37
C ASP A 183 10.39 -11.20 0.76
N LYS A 184 10.19 -11.41 2.06
CA LYS A 184 9.44 -12.57 2.58
C LYS A 184 7.99 -12.57 2.09
N ALA A 185 7.30 -11.43 2.13
CA ALA A 185 5.91 -11.33 1.67
C ALA A 185 5.78 -11.66 0.17
N ILE A 186 6.73 -11.20 -0.66
CA ILE A 186 6.76 -11.50 -2.10
C ILE A 186 7.05 -13.00 -2.33
N ALA A 187 7.99 -13.58 -1.58
CA ALA A 187 8.28 -15.01 -1.65
C ALA A 187 7.08 -15.87 -1.23
N ASP A 188 6.41 -15.51 -0.14
CA ASP A 188 5.19 -16.19 0.34
C ASP A 188 4.06 -16.07 -0.69
N ALA A 189 3.87 -14.90 -1.30
CA ALA A 189 2.89 -14.70 -2.36
C ALA A 189 3.19 -15.59 -3.59
N ARG A 190 4.46 -15.70 -4.01
CA ARG A 190 4.88 -16.62 -5.08
C ARG A 190 4.57 -18.07 -4.74
N ALA A 191 4.84 -18.48 -3.49
CA ALA A 191 4.57 -19.84 -3.04
C ALA A 191 3.06 -20.14 -3.03
N LYS A 192 2.24 -19.22 -2.51
CA LYS A 192 0.77 -19.32 -2.52
C LYS A 192 0.20 -19.37 -3.93
N LEU A 193 0.71 -18.55 -4.85
CA LEU A 193 0.26 -18.55 -6.25
C LEU A 193 0.57 -19.88 -6.93
N ASN A 194 1.77 -20.44 -6.70
CA ASN A 194 2.13 -21.78 -7.18
C ASN A 194 1.22 -22.86 -6.58
N ALA A 195 0.98 -22.82 -5.28
CA ALA A 195 0.12 -23.77 -4.56
C ALA A 195 -1.33 -23.70 -5.03
N GLY A 196 -1.88 -22.49 -5.21
CA GLY A 196 -3.23 -22.28 -5.72
C GLY A 196 -3.43 -22.91 -7.10
N TRP A 197 -2.47 -22.75 -8.01
CA TRP A 197 -2.52 -23.41 -9.33
C TRP A 197 -2.31 -24.93 -9.29
N ALA A 198 -1.58 -25.44 -8.30
CA ALA A 198 -1.52 -26.87 -8.04
C ALA A 198 -2.89 -27.40 -7.59
N GLN A 199 -3.59 -26.64 -6.73
CA GLN A 199 -4.94 -26.94 -6.25
C GLN A 199 -6.06 -26.68 -7.27
N ILE A 200 -5.84 -25.83 -8.30
CA ILE A 200 -6.79 -25.66 -9.42
C ILE A 200 -6.97 -26.97 -10.22
N LYS A 201 -6.06 -27.94 -10.05
CA LYS A 201 -6.31 -29.32 -10.53
C LYS A 201 -7.55 -29.94 -9.86
N ASP A 202 -7.91 -29.46 -8.66
CA ASP A 202 -8.90 -30.04 -7.76
C ASP A 202 -10.07 -29.09 -7.37
N ILE A 203 -9.96 -27.74 -7.42
CA ILE A 203 -11.05 -26.80 -7.04
C ILE A 203 -11.09 -25.47 -7.86
N ASN A 204 -12.34 -24.99 -8.07
CA ASN A 204 -12.86 -23.78 -8.73
C ASN A 204 -12.10 -22.43 -8.49
N ILE A 205 -12.11 -21.54 -9.51
CA ILE A 205 -11.09 -20.51 -9.87
C ILE A 205 -11.11 -19.18 -9.05
N ASN A 206 -11.59 -19.15 -7.80
CA ASN A 206 -11.88 -17.87 -7.12
C ASN A 206 -10.80 -17.27 -6.19
N GLN A 207 -9.58 -17.82 -6.06
CA GLN A 207 -8.63 -17.40 -4.99
C GLN A 207 -7.69 -16.22 -5.32
N ILE A 208 -7.57 -15.79 -6.59
CA ILE A 208 -6.60 -14.72 -6.94
C ILE A 208 -7.14 -13.31 -6.60
N SER A 209 -8.46 -13.13 -6.45
CA SER A 209 -9.03 -11.88 -5.94
C SER A 209 -8.58 -11.56 -4.51
N ASP A 210 -8.20 -12.57 -3.73
CA ASP A 210 -7.88 -12.41 -2.31
C ASP A 210 -6.49 -11.82 -2.07
N LEU A 211 -5.60 -11.82 -3.07
CA LEU A 211 -4.23 -11.32 -2.92
C LEU A 211 -4.17 -9.77 -2.94
N GLU A 212 -4.96 -9.14 -3.80
CA GLU A 212 -5.13 -7.68 -3.81
C GLU A 212 -5.76 -7.21 -2.49
N GLY A 213 -6.77 -7.93 -2.01
CA GLY A 213 -7.37 -7.69 -0.69
C GLY A 213 -6.37 -7.85 0.47
N TRP A 214 -5.45 -8.82 0.37
CA TRP A 214 -4.40 -9.01 1.37
C TRP A 214 -3.40 -7.85 1.40
N PHE A 215 -2.90 -7.40 0.24
CA PHE A 215 -2.00 -6.23 0.15
C PHE A 215 -2.70 -4.94 0.59
N ARG A 216 -3.96 -4.74 0.19
CA ARG A 216 -4.77 -3.61 0.69
C ARG A 216 -4.89 -3.68 2.20
N GLY A 217 -5.23 -4.84 2.77
CA GLY A 217 -5.38 -5.06 4.21
C GLY A 217 -4.10 -4.85 5.06
N LYS A 218 -2.92 -4.83 4.44
CA LYS A 218 -1.61 -4.68 5.11
C LYS A 218 -0.95 -3.32 4.91
N THR A 219 -1.45 -2.52 3.98
CA THR A 219 -0.95 -1.17 3.69
C THR A 219 -1.91 -0.11 4.25
N GLU A 220 -1.54 1.17 4.12
CA GLU A 220 -2.48 2.27 4.39
C GLU A 220 -3.73 2.21 3.51
N GLU A 221 -3.71 1.42 2.43
CA GLU A 221 -4.88 1.15 1.58
C GLU A 221 -6.04 0.45 2.31
N LYS A 222 -5.78 -0.20 3.47
CA LYS A 222 -6.84 -0.80 4.30
C LYS A 222 -7.81 0.24 4.85
N TYR A 223 -7.41 1.52 4.84
CA TYR A 223 -8.22 2.66 5.24
C TYR A 223 -8.81 3.41 4.06
N TYR A 224 -8.43 3.06 2.82
CA TYR A 224 -8.93 3.74 1.63
C TYR A 224 -10.32 3.19 1.30
N LYS A 225 -11.35 4.04 1.39
CA LYS A 225 -12.67 3.70 0.84
C LYS A 225 -12.53 3.49 -0.67
N THR A 226 -12.87 2.30 -1.15
CA THR A 226 -13.17 2.07 -2.57
C THR A 226 -14.51 2.73 -2.86
N TRP A 227 -14.46 3.86 -3.54
CA TRP A 227 -15.61 4.59 -4.04
C TRP A 227 -15.98 4.10 -5.45
#